data_AF-A0AAU8FEG9-F1
#
_entry.id   AF-A0AAU8FEG9-F1
#
_cell.length_a   1.000
_cell.length_b   1.000
_cell.length_c   1.000
_cell.angle_alpha   90.00
_cell.angle_beta   90.00
_cell.angle_gamma   90.00
#
_symmetry.space_group_name_H-M   'P 1'
#
loop_
_entity.id
_entity.type
_entity.pdbx_description
1 polymer ?
#
loop_
_entity_poly.entity_id
_entity_poly.type
_entity_poly.pdbx_seq_one_letter_code
_entity_poly.pdbx_strand_id
1 'polypeptide(L)' 'MLFKEGKLEQDNMRRALVSKSDLYASLRREMHVETFDDVEAAYMENNGQISFVKKGRD' A
#
# COMPACT_ATOMS: atom_id res chain seq x y z
N MET A 1 8.75 -2.17 -0.39
CA MET A 1 7.45 -2.48 -1.03
C MET A 1 6.56 -3.20 -0.02
N LEU A 2 5.31 -2.79 0.12
CA LEU A 2 4.37 -3.25 1.15
C LEU A 2 3.21 -4.08 0.58
N PHE A 3 2.83 -3.81 -0.68
CA PHE A 3 1.80 -4.55 -1.42
C PHE A 3 2.22 -4.63 -2.89
N LYS A 4 1.98 -5.76 -3.55
CA LYS A 4 2.16 -5.93 -5.00
C LYS A 4 1.32 -7.09 -5.50
N GLU A 5 0.72 -6.96 -6.70
CA GLU A 5 0.01 -8.04 -7.39
C GLU A 5 -1.06 -8.73 -6.51
N GLY A 6 -1.81 -7.95 -5.74
CA GLY A 6 -2.88 -8.47 -4.87
C GLY A 6 -2.39 -9.08 -3.55
N LYS A 7 -1.08 -9.03 -3.26
CA LYS A 7 -0.49 -9.65 -2.07
C LYS A 7 0.14 -8.61 -1.15
N LEU A 8 -0.04 -8.81 0.15
CA LEU A 8 0.63 -8.05 1.19
C LEU A 8 2.01 -8.65 1.49
N GLU A 9 3.05 -7.83 1.40
CA GLU A 9 4.43 -8.21 1.68
C GLU A 9 4.70 -8.13 3.19
N GLN A 10 4.20 -9.13 3.94
CA GLN A 10 4.18 -9.11 5.42
C GLN A 10 5.55 -8.88 6.06
N ASP A 11 6.63 -9.46 5.51
CA ASP A 11 7.98 -9.27 6.03
C ASP A 11 8.46 -7.82 5.86
N ASN A 12 8.15 -7.20 4.72
CA ASN A 12 8.50 -5.82 4.47
C ASN A 12 7.66 -4.86 5.32
N MET A 13 6.38 -5.16 5.49
CA MET A 13 5.51 -4.42 6.42
C MET A 13 6.04 -4.45 7.85
N ARG A 14 6.46 -5.64 8.33
CA ARG A 14 7.09 -5.80 9.65
C ARG A 14 8.36 -4.97 9.78
N ARG A 15 9.24 -5.02 8.77
CA ARG A 15 10.49 -4.23 8.75
C ARG A 15 10.25 -2.72 8.71
N ALA A 16 9.15 -2.29 8.10
CA ALA A 16 8.72 -0.90 8.03
C ALA A 16 7.88 -0.44 9.24
N LEU A 17 7.63 -1.32 10.22
CA LEU A 17 6.74 -1.08 11.36
C LEU A 17 5.32 -0.66 10.94
N VAL A 18 4.83 -1.19 9.82
CA VAL A 18 3.50 -0.91 9.27
C VAL A 18 2.56 -2.08 9.55
N SER A 19 1.45 -1.82 10.22
CA SER A 19 0.38 -2.79 10.37
C SER A 19 -0.53 -2.81 9.12
N LYS A 20 -1.38 -3.84 9.01
CA LYS A 20 -2.45 -3.83 8.00
C LYS A 20 -3.33 -2.59 8.15
N SER A 21 -3.76 -2.26 9.38
CA SER A 21 -4.59 -1.08 9.65
C SER A 21 -3.97 0.22 9.15
N ASP A 22 -2.66 0.41 9.31
CA ASP A 22 -1.95 1.60 8.84
C ASP A 22 -1.95 1.69 7.31
N LEU A 23 -1.74 0.56 6.64
CA LEU A 23 -1.77 0.46 5.19
C LEU A 23 -3.16 0.78 4.64
N TYR A 24 -4.22 0.19 5.22
CA TYR A 24 -5.61 0.49 4.84
C TYR A 24 -6.03 1.92 5.17
N ALA A 25 -5.56 2.49 6.28
CA ALA A 25 -5.82 3.89 6.62
C ALA A 25 -5.17 4.84 5.62
N SER A 26 -3.93 4.55 5.21
CA SER A 26 -3.24 5.32 4.17
C SER A 26 -3.91 5.16 2.81
N LEU A 27 -4.37 3.95 2.47
CA LEU A 27 -5.12 3.71 1.23
C LEU A 27 -6.36 4.61 1.15
N ARG A 28 -7.18 4.65 2.21
CA ARG A 28 -8.36 5.51 2.25
C ARG A 28 -8.02 7.00 2.14
N ARG A 29 -6.92 7.42 2.78
CA ARG A 29 -6.50 8.83 2.80
C ARG A 29 -5.97 9.30 1.43
N GLU A 30 -5.10 8.50 0.80
CA GLU A 30 -4.41 8.91 -0.44
C GLU A 30 -5.20 8.58 -1.71
N MET A 31 -5.97 7.49 -1.70
CA MET A 31 -6.62 6.94 -2.90
C MET A 31 -8.14 7.06 -2.87
N HIS A 32 -8.72 7.41 -1.72
CA HIS A 32 -10.18 7.51 -1.52
C HIS A 32 -10.94 6.23 -1.87
N VAL A 33 -10.34 5.07 -1.62
CA VAL A 33 -10.93 3.74 -1.81
C VAL A 33 -10.77 2.87 -0.56
N GLU A 34 -11.62 1.86 -0.42
CA GLU A 34 -11.59 0.93 0.72
C GLU A 34 -10.81 -0.37 0.44
N THR A 35 -10.66 -0.72 -0.84
CA THR A 35 -10.05 -1.97 -1.30
C THR A 35 -8.85 -1.71 -2.20
N PHE A 36 -8.01 -2.73 -2.38
CA PHE A 36 -6.83 -2.68 -3.26
C PHE A 36 -7.16 -3.03 -4.72
N ASP A 37 -8.43 -3.06 -5.11
CA ASP A 37 -8.85 -3.57 -6.41
C ASP A 37 -8.24 -2.77 -7.57
N ASP A 38 -8.07 -1.46 -7.39
CA ASP A 38 -7.45 -0.55 -8.36
C ASP A 38 -5.95 -0.30 -8.09
N VAL A 39 -5.37 -0.97 -7.11
CA VAL A 39 -3.97 -0.79 -6.69
C VAL A 39 -3.10 -1.91 -7.27
N GLU A 40 -2.00 -1.52 -7.91
CA GLU A 40 -0.98 -2.44 -8.41
C GLU A 40 0.07 -2.72 -7.33
N ALA A 41 0.55 -1.65 -6.69
CA ALA A 41 1.59 -1.73 -5.67
C ALA A 41 1.44 -0.62 -4.60
N ALA A 42 2.01 -0.87 -3.42
CA ALA A 42 2.21 0.14 -2.38
C ALA A 42 3.63 0.06 -1.83
N TYR A 43 4.22 1.19 -1.46
CA TYR A 43 5.59 1.24 -0.94
C TYR A 43 5.76 2.34 0.11
N MET A 44 6.73 2.12 1.01
CA MET A 44 7.14 3.09 2.01
C MET A 44 8.15 4.05 1.39
N GLU A 45 7.89 5.34 1.52
CA GLU A 45 8.79 6.42 1.14
C GLU A 45 9.82 6.70 2.26
N ASN A 46 10.91 7.39 1.94
CA ASN A 46 11.95 7.72 2.93
C ASN A 46 11.45 8.63 4.07
N ASN A 47 10.34 9.35 3.86
CA ASN A 47 9.71 10.21 4.87
C ASN A 47 8.69 9.48 5.77
N GLY A 48 8.54 8.16 5.61
CA GLY A 48 7.59 7.36 6.40
C GLY A 48 6.15 7.37 5.87
N GLN A 49 5.88 8.02 4.74
CA GLN A 49 4.58 7.96 4.08
C GLN A 49 4.46 6.73 3.18
N ILE A 50 3.23 6.30 2.94
CA ILE A 50 2.93 5.19 2.04
C ILE A 50 2.36 5.74 0.75
N SER A 51 3.03 5.44 -0.36
CA SER A 51 2.59 5.76 -1.71
C SER A 51 1.94 4.55 -2.38
N PHE A 52 1.00 4.80 -3.29
CA PHE A 52 0.24 3.79 -4.02
C PHE A 52 0.38 3.98 -5.52
N VAL A 53 0.51 2.86 -6.25
CA VAL A 53 0.53 2.81 -7.71
C VAL A 53 -0.81 2.23 -8.16
N LYS A 54 -1.52 2.94 -9.04
CA LYS A 54 -2.75 2.44 -9.67
C LYS A 54 -2.41 1.39 -10.71
N LYS A 55 -3.28 0.39 -10.87
CA LYS A 55 -3.21 -0.51 -12.03
C LYS A 55 -3.29 0.32 -13.31
N GLY A 56 -2.37 0.09 -14.24
CA GLY A 56 -2.53 0.58 -15.60
C GLY A 56 -3.83 0.06 -16.20
N ARG A 57 -4.62 0.94 -16.82
CA ARG A 57 -5.62 0.52 -17.81
C ARG A 57 -4.88 0.39 -19.14
N ASP A 58 -4.83 -0.81 -19.68
CA ASP A 58 -4.64 -0.99 -21.12
C ASP A 58 -5.87 -0.45 -21.88
#